data_AF-A0A922TB50-F1
#
_entry.id   AF-A0A922TB50-F1
#
_cell.length_a   1.000
_cell.length_b   1.000
_cell.length_c   1.000
_cell.angle_alpha   90.00
_cell.angle_beta   90.00
_cell.angle_gamma   90.00
#
_symmetry.space_group_name_H-M   'P 1'
#
loop_
_entity.id
_entity.type
_entity.pdbx_description
1 polymer ?
#
loop_
_entity_poly.entity_id
_entity_poly.type
_entity_poly.pdbx_seq_one_letter_code
_entity_poly.pdbx_strand_id
1 'polypeptide(L)' 'MQNVVWQTPVRTRSDAVTSTFEALDYLDHRWPNIKGPRFVKARYACLAALDGRESAEVARQTFQDAVAEAQLM' A
#
# COMPACT_ATOMS: atom_id res chain seq x y z
N MET A 1 -17.59 -4.09 -0.53
CA MET A 1 -16.15 -3.82 -0.65
C MET A 1 -15.80 -2.85 0.47
N GLN A 2 -15.06 -3.27 1.49
CA GLN A 2 -14.73 -2.39 2.63
C GLN A 2 -13.66 -1.39 2.22
N ASN A 3 -13.99 -0.10 2.22
CA ASN A 3 -13.00 0.95 2.05
C ASN A 3 -12.30 1.18 3.40
N VAL A 4 -11.22 0.44 3.62
CA VAL A 4 -10.41 0.56 4.84
C VAL A 4 -9.51 1.78 4.71
N VAL A 5 -10.02 2.93 5.18
CA VAL A 5 -9.34 4.22 5.19
C VAL A 5 -8.30 4.25 6.29
N TRP A 6 -7.10 4.72 5.97
CA TRP A 6 -6.00 4.87 6.92
C TRP A 6 -6.13 6.18 7.70
N GLN A 7 -5.76 6.17 8.98
CA GLN A 7 -5.77 7.39 9.80
C GLN A 7 -4.73 8.41 9.31
N THR A 8 -3.60 7.94 8.79
CA THR A 8 -2.56 8.78 8.20
C THR A 8 -2.34 8.39 6.74
N PRO A 9 -2.52 9.28 5.76
CA PRO A 9 -2.27 8.93 4.38
C PRO A 9 -0.77 8.68 4.14
N VAL A 10 -0.45 7.69 3.30
CA VAL A 10 0.93 7.44 2.85
C VAL A 10 1.17 8.30 1.62
N ARG A 11 2.12 9.22 1.72
CA ARG A 11 2.56 10.00 0.56
C ARG A 11 3.55 9.16 -0.24
N THR A 12 3.25 9.03 -1.53
CA THR A 12 4.19 8.62 -2.55
C THR A 12 4.71 9.89 -3.26
N ARG A 13 5.70 9.72 -4.12
CA ARG A 13 6.31 10.77 -4.94
C ARG A 13 5.28 11.53 -5.79
N SER A 14 4.20 10.86 -6.17
CA SER A 14 3.20 11.37 -7.12
C SER A 14 1.87 11.69 -6.44
N ASP A 15 1.48 10.88 -5.44
CA ASP A 15 0.12 10.86 -4.92
C ASP A 15 0.09 10.53 -3.42
N ALA A 16 -0.95 10.99 -2.72
CA ALA A 16 -1.21 10.62 -1.34
C ALA A 16 -2.28 9.52 -1.28
N VAL A 17 -1.87 8.31 -0.91
CA VAL A 17 -2.74 7.15 -0.75
C VAL A 17 -3.41 7.20 0.62
N THR A 18 -4.73 7.32 0.65
CA THR A 18 -5.49 7.45 1.91
C THR A 18 -6.11 6.14 2.38
N SER A 19 -6.22 5.14 1.50
CA SER A 19 -6.96 3.92 1.77
C SER A 19 -6.24 2.69 1.23
N THR A 20 -6.52 1.54 1.86
CA THR A 20 -5.97 0.24 1.46
C THR A 20 -6.33 -0.12 0.00
N PHE A 21 -7.51 0.32 -0.46
CA PHE A 21 -7.94 0.13 -1.84
C PHE A 21 -7.15 0.99 -2.83
N GLU A 22 -6.95 2.28 -2.52
CA GLU A 22 -6.06 3.16 -3.33
C GLU A 22 -4.63 2.62 -3.36
N ALA A 23 -4.13 2.05 -2.25
CA ALA A 23 -2.80 1.45 -2.22
C ALA A 23 -2.69 0.28 -3.20
N LEU A 24 -3.71 -0.58 -3.26
CA LEU A 24 -3.79 -1.69 -4.19
C LEU A 24 -3.89 -1.24 -5.65
N ASP A 25 -4.73 -0.24 -5.95
CA ASP A 25 -4.80 0.36 -7.28
C ASP A 25 -3.45 0.98 -7.69
N TYR A 26 -2.78 1.69 -6.77
CA TYR A 26 -1.46 2.24 -7.01
C TYR A 26 -0.42 1.14 -7.29
N LEU A 27 -0.45 0.04 -6.54
CA LEU A 27 0.43 -1.12 -6.74
C LEU A 27 0.22 -1.79 -8.11
N ASP A 28 -1.02 -1.81 -8.63
CA ASP A 28 -1.35 -2.48 -9.88
C ASP A 28 -1.11 -1.59 -11.11
N HIS A 29 -1.50 -0.31 -11.03
CA HIS A 29 -1.52 0.60 -12.17
C HIS A 29 -0.36 1.61 -12.19
N ARG A 30 0.11 2.08 -11.03
CA ARG A 30 1.09 3.19 -10.94
C ARG A 30 2.48 2.74 -10.50
N TRP A 31 2.61 1.51 -10.01
CA TRP A 31 3.90 1.02 -9.54
C TRP A 31 4.88 0.84 -10.71
N PRO A 32 6.11 1.36 -10.60
CA PRO A 32 7.13 1.19 -11.63
C PRO A 32 7.55 -0.28 -11.77
N ASN A 33 8.34 -0.61 -12.79
CA ASN A 33 8.80 -2.00 -13.02
C ASN A 33 9.83 -2.52 -11.98
N ILE A 34 9.87 -1.91 -10.79
CA ILE A 34 10.73 -2.26 -9.66
C ILE A 34 9.91 -3.13 -8.69
N LYS A 35 9.85 -4.43 -8.97
CA LYS A 35 9.08 -5.40 -8.18
C LYS A 35 9.99 -6.13 -7.19
N GLY A 36 10.30 -5.46 -6.08
CA GLY A 36 11.08 -6.01 -4.98
C GLY A 36 10.25 -6.91 -4.04
N PRO A 37 10.89 -7.58 -3.07
CA PRO A 37 10.21 -8.40 -2.07
C PRO A 37 9.19 -7.60 -1.23
N ARG A 38 9.44 -6.30 -0.98
CA ARG A 38 8.48 -5.46 -0.25
C ARG A 38 7.25 -5.11 -1.07
N PHE A 39 7.34 -5.02 -2.40
CA PHE A 39 6.17 -4.82 -3.26
C PHE A 39 5.15 -5.96 -3.10
N VAL A 40 5.64 -7.21 -3.16
CA VAL A 40 4.80 -8.40 -2.97
C VAL A 40 4.19 -8.40 -1.57
N LYS A 41 5.00 -8.05 -0.56
CA LYS A 41 4.55 -7.95 0.83
C LYS A 41 3.46 -6.89 1.01
N ALA A 42 3.63 -5.70 0.45
CA ALA A 42 2.66 -4.62 0.51
C ALA A 42 1.34 -5.00 -0.17
N ARG A 43 1.40 -5.65 -1.33
CA ARG A 43 0.20 -6.16 -2.02
C ARG A 43 -0.53 -7.20 -1.16
N TYR A 44 0.19 -8.15 -0.57
CA TYR A 44 -0.41 -9.16 0.32
C TYR A 44 -1.04 -8.53 1.56
N ALA A 45 -0.34 -7.59 2.19
CA ALA A 45 -0.80 -6.86 3.37
C ALA A 45 -2.10 -6.08 3.08
N CYS A 46 -2.14 -5.36 1.94
CA CYS A 46 -3.35 -4.65 1.51
C CYS A 46 -4.53 -5.60 1.27
N LEU A 47 -4.30 -6.76 0.65
CA LEU A 47 -5.33 -7.78 0.46
C LEU A 47 -5.81 -8.37 1.79
N ALA A 48 -4.89 -8.67 2.72
CA ALA A 48 -5.23 -9.20 4.03
C ALA A 48 -6.05 -8.20 4.86
N ALA A 49 -5.75 -6.90 4.76
CA ALA A 49 -6.51 -5.85 5.42
C ALA A 49 -7.91 -5.66 4.82
N LEU A 50 -8.05 -5.79 3.50
CA LEU A 50 -9.38 -5.80 2.85
C LEU A 50 -10.22 -7.02 3.22
N ASP A 51 -9.58 -8.17 3.46
CA ASP A 51 -10.24 -9.39 3.94
C ASP A 51 -10.56 -9.35 5.45
N GLY A 52 -10.07 -8.32 6.17
CA GLY A 52 -10.21 -8.20 7.62
C GLY A 52 -9.30 -9.15 8.42
N ARG A 53 -8.33 -9.79 7.75
CA ARG A 53 -7.31 -10.66 8.39
C ARG A 53 -6.12 -9.89 8.94
N GLU A 54 -5.93 -8.65 8.48
CA GLU A 54 -4.84 -7.78 8.90
C GLU A 54 -5.36 -6.38 9.23
N SER A 55 -4.66 -5.68 10.12
CA SER A 55 -5.01 -4.30 10.48
C SER A 55 -4.65 -3.33 9.36
N ALA A 56 -5.53 -2.35 9.12
CA ALA A 56 -5.31 -1.22 8.21
C ALA A 56 -3.95 -0.55 8.41
N GLU A 57 -3.54 -0.37 9.66
CA GLU A 57 -2.26 0.25 10.06
C GLU A 57 -1.05 -0.60 9.61
N VAL A 58 -1.15 -1.93 9.66
CA VAL A 58 -0.07 -2.84 9.26
C VAL A 58 0.08 -2.83 7.74
N ALA A 59 -1.03 -2.87 7.00
CA ALA A 59 -1.02 -2.72 5.55
C ALA A 59 -0.42 -1.37 5.13
N ARG A 60 -0.78 -0.29 5.83
CA ARG A 60 -0.23 1.05 5.65
C ARG A 60 1.28 1.10 5.83
N GLN A 61 1.78 0.60 6.96
CA GLN A 61 3.22 0.59 7.25
C GLN A 61 3.98 -0.23 6.22
N THR A 62 3.45 -1.39 5.83
CA THR A 62 4.07 -2.25 4.82
C THR A 62 4.13 -1.58 3.45
N PHE A 63 3.06 -0.88 3.07
CA PHE A 63 3.03 -0.09 1.84
C PHE A 63 4.04 1.07 1.87
N GLN A 64 4.10 1.82 2.98
CA GLN A 64 5.08 2.90 3.17
C GLN A 64 6.52 2.38 3.06
N ASP A 65 6.82 1.22 3.64
CA ASP A 65 8.14 0.60 3.61
C ASP A 65 8.52 0.11 2.20
N ALA A 66 7.53 -0.34 1.42
CA ALA A 66 7.72 -0.68 0.01
C ALA A 66 7.97 0.56 -0.87
N VAL A 67 7.22 1.64 -0.63
CA VAL A 67 7.38 2.93 -1.33
C VAL A 67 8.76 3.51 -1.04
N ALA A 68 9.21 3.44 0.21
CA ALA A 68 10.55 3.85 0.61
C ALA A 68 11.66 3.01 -0.06
N GLU A 69 11.52 1.69 -0.11
CA GLU A 69 12.49 0.80 -0.79
C GLU A 69 12.54 1.06 -2.30
N ALA A 70 11.38 1.33 -2.93
CA ALA A 70 11.31 1.68 -4.34
C ALA A 70 11.76 3.12 -4.65
N GLN A 71 12.19 3.89 -3.63
CA GLN A 71 12.53 5.32 -3.73
C GLN A 71 11.40 6.17 -4.34
N LEU A 72 10.16 5.76 -4.03
CA LEU A 72 8.90 6.40 -4.41
C LEU A 72 8.33 7.27 -3.27
N MET A 73 9.11 7.55 -2.23
CA MET A 73 8.80 8.55 -1.19
C MET A 73 8.99 9.96 -1.72
#